data_AF-A0A397FLH6-F1
#
_entry.id   AF-A0A397FLH6-F1
#
_cell.length_a   1.000
_cell.length_b   1.000
_cell.length_c   1.000
_cell.angle_alpha   90.00
_cell.angle_beta   90.00
_cell.angle_gamma   90.00
#
_symmetry.space_group_name_H-M   'P 1'
#
loop_
_entity.id
_entity.type
_entity.pdbx_description
1 polymer ?
#
loop_
_entity_poly.entity_id
_entity_poly.type
_entity_poly.pdbx_seq_one_letter_code
_entity_poly.pdbx_strand_id
1 'polypeptide(L)'
;MWQAVKLSKFTAACTLSVNPNSQGMSEEGSEGVEVHEKKWWTEEEDKILLTQINNTRPILQRKDTRKAWDTMAATLKGVDGFTRPGIDGKKAQTRFLLLIDGKKAQNRFLLLVRQHKSNNNEAVRLSGATGDETPKNRLLDDLVPLYNDAATKKRAATPLSEADEKAASIKFIREQAMLRGKRKSLESSDGSDVGGLSKNKFILEAQDKEVELEKERLAFKKLKFEREMEEREKDRAERELERQ
;
A
#
# COMPACT_ATOMS: atom_id res chain seq x y z
N MET A 1 -38.64 45.30 46.00
CA MET A 1 -37.35 45.80 45.45
C MET A 1 -37.44 45.62 43.93
N TRP A 2 -37.86 46.58 43.10
CA TRP A 2 -37.20 47.86 42.71
C TRP A 2 -35.74 47.58 42.28
N GLN A 3 -35.26 47.77 41.03
CA GLN A 3 -35.69 48.61 39.91
C GLN A 3 -35.25 48.02 38.54
N ALA A 4 -36.04 48.34 37.52
CA ALA A 4 -35.61 48.44 36.13
C ALA A 4 -34.85 49.75 35.90
N VAL A 5 -33.78 49.75 35.10
CA VAL A 5 -33.20 50.98 34.53
C VAL A 5 -33.24 50.91 33.01
N LYS A 6 -33.86 51.96 32.47
CA LYS A 6 -34.09 52.27 31.06
C LYS A 6 -32.85 52.92 30.42
N LEU A 7 -32.72 52.65 29.12
CA LEU A 7 -32.31 53.55 28.02
C LEU A 7 -31.01 54.37 28.16
N SER A 8 -30.11 54.18 27.20
CA SER A 8 -29.56 55.33 26.47
C SER A 8 -29.42 55.01 24.99
N LYS A 9 -30.08 55.84 24.19
CA LYS A 9 -30.05 55.88 22.74
C LYS A 9 -28.78 56.64 22.34
N PHE A 10 -27.97 56.09 21.44
CA PHE A 10 -27.03 56.89 20.67
C PHE A 10 -27.47 56.90 19.22
N THR A 11 -28.27 57.90 18.90
CA THR A 11 -28.46 58.42 17.55
C THR A 11 -27.39 59.47 17.30
N ALA A 12 -26.53 59.25 16.32
CA ALA A 12 -25.85 60.32 15.60
C ALA A 12 -25.98 60.01 14.10
N ALA A 13 -26.76 60.84 13.43
CA ALA A 13 -26.91 60.89 11.99
C ALA A 13 -25.93 61.92 11.40
N CYS A 14 -25.81 61.87 10.07
CA CYS A 14 -25.10 62.79 9.16
C CYS A 14 -23.59 62.52 9.02
N THR A 15 -23.01 62.35 7.83
CA THR A 15 -23.33 62.94 6.52
C THR A 15 -22.98 62.03 5.34
N LEU A 16 -23.85 62.06 4.33
CA LEU A 16 -23.59 61.61 2.95
C LEU A 16 -22.41 62.38 2.33
N SER A 17 -21.52 61.67 1.63
CA SER A 17 -20.86 62.21 0.44
C SER A 17 -20.75 61.08 -0.58
N VAL A 18 -21.62 61.16 -1.59
CA VAL A 18 -21.48 60.44 -2.85
C VAL A 18 -20.80 61.42 -3.80
N ASN A 19 -19.72 61.00 -4.44
CA ASN A 19 -19.51 61.34 -5.85
C ASN A 19 -18.58 60.33 -6.54
N PRO A 20 -18.72 60.17 -7.87
CA PRO A 20 -18.49 58.91 -8.56
C PRO A 20 -17.32 58.94 -9.54
N ASN A 21 -16.91 57.73 -9.93
CA ASN A 21 -16.32 57.37 -11.23
C ASN A 21 -14.94 57.95 -11.59
N SER A 22 -13.91 57.10 -11.55
CA SER A 22 -12.91 57.06 -12.62
C SER A 22 -12.28 55.68 -12.73
N GLN A 23 -12.51 55.08 -13.89
CA GLN A 23 -11.91 53.89 -14.46
C GLN A 23 -10.37 53.87 -14.33
N GLY A 24 -9.85 52.78 -13.78
CA GLY A 24 -8.44 52.41 -13.84
C GLY A 24 -8.35 50.90 -14.02
N MET A 25 -8.32 50.46 -15.28
CA MET A 25 -7.98 49.08 -15.63
C MET A 25 -6.49 48.89 -15.35
N SER A 26 -6.17 48.05 -14.38
CA SER A 26 -4.86 47.39 -14.30
C SER A 26 -5.12 45.93 -13.97
N GLU A 27 -4.79 45.09 -14.94
CA GLU A 27 -4.71 43.64 -14.88
C GLU A 27 -3.84 43.24 -13.69
N GLU A 28 -4.47 42.87 -12.57
CA GLU A 28 -3.82 42.03 -11.57
C GLU A 28 -4.12 40.58 -11.94
N GLY A 29 -3.04 39.86 -12.25
CA GLY A 29 -3.07 38.44 -12.57
C GLY A 29 -3.93 37.70 -11.56
N SER A 30 -4.89 36.96 -12.11
CA SER A 30 -5.63 35.93 -11.40
C SER A 30 -4.64 34.89 -10.89
N GLU A 31 -3.98 35.19 -9.77
CA GLU A 31 -3.46 34.20 -8.85
C GLU A 31 -4.68 33.35 -8.50
N GLY A 32 -4.79 32.21 -9.18
CA GLY A 32 -5.86 31.27 -8.96
C GLY A 32 -5.92 31.05 -7.47
N VAL A 33 -6.99 31.52 -6.85
CA VAL A 33 -7.30 31.21 -5.45
C VAL A 33 -7.34 29.70 -5.43
N GLU A 34 -6.24 29.08 -5.01
CA GLU A 34 -6.19 27.68 -4.69
C GLU A 34 -7.18 27.55 -3.56
N VAL A 35 -8.40 27.18 -3.92
CA VAL A 35 -9.41 26.74 -2.99
C VAL A 35 -8.75 25.55 -2.32
N HIS A 36 -8.10 25.80 -1.18
CA HIS A 36 -7.58 24.76 -0.34
C HIS A 36 -8.79 24.02 0.20
N GLU A 37 -9.35 23.15 -0.64
CA GLU A 37 -10.19 22.04 -0.22
C GLU A 37 -9.52 21.44 0.99
N LYS A 38 -10.27 21.32 2.09
CA LYS A 38 -9.79 21.02 3.45
C LYS A 38 -8.89 19.78 3.49
N LYS A 39 -7.64 19.93 3.06
CA LYS A 39 -6.60 18.91 3.11
C LYS A 39 -6.10 18.94 4.53
N TRP A 40 -6.36 17.85 5.24
CA TRP A 40 -5.92 17.70 6.63
C TRP A 40 -4.40 17.57 6.77
N TRP A 41 -3.70 17.49 5.63
CA TRP A 41 -2.26 17.42 5.47
C TRP A 41 -1.84 18.33 4.32
N THR A 42 -0.83 19.18 4.54
CA THR A 42 -0.23 20.00 3.49
C THR A 42 1.05 19.37 2.95
N GLU A 43 1.54 19.89 1.83
CA GLU A 43 2.79 19.39 1.25
C GLU A 43 3.99 19.65 2.16
N GLU A 44 3.99 20.78 2.87
CA GLU A 44 4.99 21.13 3.89
C GLU A 44 4.96 20.15 5.05
N GLU A 45 3.77 19.83 5.56
CA GLU A 45 3.58 18.83 6.62
C GLU A 45 4.03 17.44 6.17
N ASP A 46 3.76 17.06 4.91
CA ASP A 46 4.25 15.80 4.32
C ASP A 46 5.77 15.75 4.23
N LYS A 47 6.41 16.84 3.80
CA LYS A 47 7.89 16.94 3.74
C LYS A 47 8.50 16.80 5.13
N ILE A 48 7.95 17.48 6.13
CA ILE A 48 8.40 17.38 7.53
C ILE A 48 8.21 15.96 8.07
N LEU A 49 7.04 15.37 7.83
CA LEU A 49 6.72 14.00 8.23
C LEU A 49 7.73 13.00 7.64
N LEU A 50 7.94 13.06 6.31
CA LEU A 50 8.85 12.15 5.62
C LEU A 50 10.30 12.33 6.08
N THR A 51 10.74 13.57 6.28
CA THR A 51 12.06 13.88 6.83
C THR A 51 12.23 13.23 8.21
N GLN A 52 11.23 13.34 9.08
CA GLN A 52 11.32 12.76 10.42
C GLN A 52 11.27 11.22 10.42
N ILE A 53 10.48 10.63 9.52
CA ILE A 53 10.48 9.17 9.30
C ILE A 53 11.85 8.71 8.78
N ASN A 54 12.48 9.50 7.91
CA ASN A 54 13.83 9.21 7.40
C ASN A 54 14.87 9.22 8.52
N ASN A 55 14.78 10.17 9.46
CA ASN A 55 15.71 10.28 10.58
C ASN A 55 15.51 9.21 11.65
N THR A 56 14.26 8.92 12.03
CA THR A 56 13.94 8.05 13.18
C THR A 56 13.67 6.59 12.81
N ARG A 57 13.47 6.31 11.51
CA ARG A 57 13.25 4.97 10.94
C ARG A 57 12.25 4.09 11.71
N PRO A 58 11.04 4.58 12.04
CA PRO A 58 10.06 3.80 12.79
C PRO A 58 9.59 2.54 12.01
N ILE A 59 9.66 2.58 10.68
CA ILE A 59 9.35 1.46 9.78
C ILE A 59 10.24 0.23 9.98
N LEU A 60 11.49 0.41 10.44
CA LEU A 60 12.46 -0.68 10.58
C LEU A 60 12.33 -1.43 11.91
N GLN A 61 11.52 -0.91 12.84
CA GLN A 61 11.36 -1.48 14.17
C GLN A 61 10.58 -2.79 14.12
N ARG A 62 11.11 -3.84 14.75
CA ARG A 62 10.53 -5.21 14.69
C ARG A 62 9.46 -5.47 15.75
N LYS A 63 9.77 -5.21 17.02
CA LYS A 63 8.89 -5.55 18.17
C LYS A 63 7.99 -4.38 18.56
N ASP A 64 8.56 -3.19 18.70
CA ASP A 64 7.86 -2.00 19.20
C ASP A 64 7.56 -0.99 18.08
N THR A 65 7.14 -1.46 16.89
CA THR A 65 6.83 -0.58 15.75
C THR A 65 5.87 0.54 16.16
N ARG A 66 4.82 0.20 16.91
CA ARG A 66 3.82 1.19 17.34
C ARG A 66 4.43 2.26 18.24
N LYS A 67 5.19 1.88 19.28
CA LYS A 67 5.85 2.83 20.17
C LYS A 67 6.83 3.71 19.41
N ALA A 68 7.55 3.17 18.43
CA ALA A 68 8.46 3.95 17.61
C ALA A 68 7.72 5.02 16.78
N TRP A 69 6.56 4.69 16.23
CA TRP A 69 5.69 5.67 15.58
C TRP A 69 5.17 6.72 16.57
N ASP A 70 4.79 6.33 17.79
CA ASP A 70 4.31 7.26 18.81
C ASP A 70 5.43 8.20 19.30
N THR A 71 6.66 7.69 19.50
CA THR A 71 7.84 8.50 19.83
C THR A 71 8.18 9.47 18.70
N MET A 72 8.20 9.02 17.45
CA MET A 72 8.44 9.88 16.30
C MET A 72 7.36 10.98 16.20
N ALA A 73 6.09 10.63 16.40
CA ALA A 73 5.01 11.61 16.42
C ALA A 73 5.14 12.63 17.56
N ALA A 74 5.65 12.21 18.74
CA ALA A 74 5.95 13.14 19.82
C ALA A 74 7.04 14.15 19.43
N THR A 75 8.06 13.73 18.66
CA THR A 75 9.11 14.65 18.18
C THR A 75 8.59 15.63 17.13
N LEU A 76 7.62 15.24 16.29
CA LEU A 76 6.99 16.12 15.30
C LEU A 76 6.31 17.35 15.94
N LYS A 77 5.87 17.25 17.20
CA LYS A 77 5.28 18.38 17.94
C LYS A 77 6.24 19.56 18.11
N GLY A 78 7.54 19.27 18.18
CA GLY A 78 8.59 20.27 18.39
C GLY A 78 9.17 20.82 17.09
N VAL A 79 8.74 20.32 15.92
CA VAL A 79 9.26 20.78 14.63
C VAL A 79 8.49 22.02 14.19
N ASP A 80 9.23 23.10 13.93
CA ASP A 80 8.66 24.34 13.44
C ASP A 80 7.98 24.15 12.08
N GLY A 81 6.87 24.86 11.85
CA GLY A 81 6.06 24.70 10.64
C GLY A 81 5.18 23.44 10.59
N PHE A 82 5.34 22.47 11.51
CA PHE A 82 4.42 21.32 11.64
C PHE A 82 3.18 21.67 12.48
N THR A 83 3.30 22.66 13.37
CA THR A 83 2.19 23.20 14.16
C THR A 83 1.73 24.51 13.52
N ARG A 84 0.61 24.50 12.78
CA ARG A 84 0.10 25.72 12.10
C ARG A 84 -0.19 26.84 13.10
N PRO A 85 0.51 28.00 13.02
CA PRO A 85 0.18 29.17 13.83
C PRO A 85 -1.20 29.72 13.39
N GLY A 86 -2.07 30.03 14.35
CA GLY A 86 -3.34 30.74 14.07
C GLY A 86 -4.59 29.88 13.86
N ILE A 87 -4.54 28.58 14.12
CA ILE A 87 -5.77 27.78 14.19
C ILE A 87 -6.42 27.99 15.57
N ASP A 88 -7.66 28.48 15.59
CA ASP A 88 -8.47 28.72 16.80
C ASP A 88 -8.39 27.52 17.79
N GLY A 89 -8.29 27.79 19.09
CA GLY A 89 -7.90 26.83 20.13
C GLY A 89 -8.65 25.50 20.08
N LYS A 90 -9.94 25.47 19.71
CA LYS A 90 -10.71 24.22 19.53
C LYS A 90 -10.39 23.47 18.23
N LYS A 91 -10.15 24.18 17.13
CA LYS A 91 -9.75 23.61 15.84
C LYS A 91 -8.27 23.21 15.85
N ALA A 92 -7.42 23.98 16.52
CA ALA A 92 -6.03 23.62 16.82
C ALA A 92 -5.98 22.42 17.74
N GLN A 93 -6.73 22.38 18.84
CA GLN A 93 -6.75 21.23 19.74
C GLN A 93 -7.31 19.98 19.07
N THR A 94 -8.35 20.11 18.23
CA THR A 94 -8.87 18.97 17.45
C THR A 94 -7.88 18.52 16.38
N ARG A 95 -7.20 19.44 15.66
CA ARG A 95 -6.17 19.10 14.66
C ARG A 95 -4.89 18.54 15.30
N PHE A 96 -4.41 19.15 16.37
CA PHE A 96 -3.25 18.74 17.18
C PHE A 96 -3.52 17.39 17.85
N LEU A 97 -4.70 17.13 18.41
CA LEU A 97 -5.06 15.76 18.87
C LEU A 97 -5.15 14.76 17.70
N LEU A 98 -5.64 15.17 16.53
CA LEU A 98 -5.82 14.27 15.38
C LEU A 98 -4.53 13.94 14.63
N LEU A 99 -3.48 14.77 14.73
CA LEU A 99 -2.24 14.67 13.94
C LEU A 99 -1.12 13.89 14.65
N ILE A 100 -1.19 13.68 15.97
CA ILE A 100 -0.02 13.25 16.75
C ILE A 100 -0.06 11.79 17.22
N ASP A 101 -1.08 11.02 16.82
CA ASP A 101 -1.03 9.59 17.04
C ASP A 101 -0.04 8.95 16.05
N GLY A 102 0.88 8.11 16.54
CA GLY A 102 1.78 7.34 15.67
C GLY A 102 1.04 6.56 14.59
N LYS A 103 -0.20 6.13 14.87
CA LYS A 103 -1.11 5.51 13.89
C LYS A 103 -1.44 6.40 12.70
N LYS A 104 -1.67 7.70 12.94
CA LYS A 104 -2.09 8.65 11.91
C LYS A 104 -0.89 9.05 11.05
N ALA A 105 0.27 9.28 11.68
CA ALA A 105 1.53 9.48 10.97
C ALA A 105 1.88 8.27 10.10
N GLN A 106 1.71 7.05 10.63
CA GLN A 106 1.87 5.81 9.87
C GLN A 106 0.87 5.72 8.70
N ASN A 107 -0.41 5.99 8.93
CA ASN A 107 -1.42 5.95 7.87
C ASN A 107 -1.15 6.97 6.77
N ARG A 108 -0.70 8.19 7.13
CA ARG A 108 -0.31 9.21 6.17
C ARG A 108 0.88 8.77 5.34
N PHE A 109 1.93 8.23 5.98
CA PHE A 109 3.05 7.63 5.28
C PHE A 109 2.62 6.55 4.29
N LEU A 110 1.75 5.62 4.69
CA LEU A 110 1.26 4.56 3.80
C LEU A 110 0.46 5.10 2.61
N LEU A 111 -0.29 6.19 2.78
CA LEU A 111 -0.97 6.87 1.68
C LEU A 111 0.04 7.49 0.71
N LEU A 112 1.07 8.17 1.22
CA LEU A 112 2.13 8.77 0.40
C LEU A 112 2.89 7.71 -0.39
N VAL A 113 3.20 6.55 0.21
CA VAL A 113 3.81 5.41 -0.49
C VAL A 113 2.93 4.91 -1.65
N ARG A 114 1.61 4.80 -1.44
CA ARG A 114 0.68 4.37 -2.50
C ARG A 114 0.60 5.38 -3.64
N GLN A 115 0.51 6.67 -3.29
CA GLN A 115 0.48 7.75 -4.27
C GLN A 115 1.78 7.79 -5.09
N HIS A 116 2.93 7.69 -4.42
CA HIS A 116 4.24 7.64 -5.07
C HIS A 116 4.33 6.50 -6.08
N LYS A 117 3.87 5.30 -5.70
CA LYS A 117 3.82 4.15 -6.61
C LYS A 117 2.91 4.39 -7.81
N SER A 118 1.72 4.97 -7.61
CA SER A 118 0.81 5.30 -8.71
C SER A 118 1.45 6.29 -9.68
N ASN A 119 2.02 7.37 -9.14
CA ASN A 119 2.67 8.42 -9.93
C ASN A 119 3.86 7.87 -10.72
N ASN A 120 4.70 7.02 -10.11
CA ASN A 120 5.83 6.41 -10.81
C ASN A 120 5.36 5.47 -11.93
N ASN A 121 4.33 4.66 -11.68
CA ASN A 121 3.75 3.79 -12.70
C ASN A 121 3.15 4.59 -13.86
N GLU A 122 2.48 5.69 -13.56
CA GLU A 122 1.93 6.62 -14.57
C GLU A 122 3.05 7.27 -15.38
N ALA A 123 4.13 7.72 -14.74
CA ALA A 123 5.30 8.29 -15.40
C ALA A 123 5.98 7.28 -16.34
N VAL A 124 6.15 6.03 -15.90
CA VAL A 124 6.66 4.92 -16.73
C VAL A 124 5.76 4.68 -17.94
N ARG A 125 4.43 4.67 -17.73
CA ARG A 125 3.45 4.45 -18.80
C ARG A 125 3.42 5.59 -19.82
N LEU A 126 3.68 6.82 -19.41
CA LEU A 126 3.62 8.02 -20.24
C LEU A 126 4.92 8.32 -21.00
N SER A 127 5.79 7.31 -21.19
CA SER A 127 7.09 7.43 -21.88
C SER A 127 8.02 8.43 -21.20
N GLY A 128 8.75 7.96 -20.17
CA GLY A 128 9.99 8.58 -19.68
C GLY A 128 9.88 10.04 -19.25
N ALA A 129 8.66 10.55 -19.01
CA ALA A 129 8.46 11.90 -18.54
C ALA A 129 9.15 12.03 -17.18
N THR A 130 10.28 12.73 -17.16
CA THR A 130 10.95 13.16 -15.93
C THR A 130 10.00 14.13 -15.25
N GLY A 131 9.08 13.59 -14.45
CA GLY A 131 8.27 14.41 -13.56
C GLY A 131 9.20 15.18 -12.63
N ASP A 132 8.81 16.40 -12.27
CA ASP A 132 9.63 17.24 -11.40
C ASP A 132 10.09 16.46 -10.16
N GLU A 133 11.41 16.38 -9.98
CA GLU A 133 12.02 15.77 -8.81
C GLU A 133 11.79 16.66 -7.59
N THR A 134 10.60 16.53 -7.01
CA THR A 134 10.29 17.25 -5.78
C THR A 134 11.10 16.65 -4.61
N PRO A 135 11.48 17.44 -3.59
CA PRO A 135 12.14 16.94 -2.38
C PRO A 135 11.33 15.82 -1.69
N LYS A 136 9.99 15.89 -1.81
CA LYS A 136 9.06 14.86 -1.33
C LYS A 136 9.25 13.54 -2.06
N ASN A 137 9.41 13.55 -3.39
CA ASN A 137 9.64 12.35 -4.19
C ASN A 137 10.99 11.71 -3.84
N ARG A 138 12.07 12.50 -3.73
CA ARG A 138 13.39 11.99 -3.33
C ARG A 138 13.36 11.27 -1.97
N LEU A 139 12.67 11.86 -0.98
CA LEU A 139 12.50 11.21 0.32
C LEU A 139 11.71 9.90 0.22
N LEU A 140 10.72 9.83 -0.67
CA LEU A 140 9.94 8.62 -0.91
C LEU A 140 10.74 7.56 -1.67
N ASP A 141 11.59 7.94 -2.62
CA ASP A 141 12.53 7.06 -3.32
C ASP A 141 13.48 6.36 -2.32
N ASP A 142 13.94 7.06 -1.29
CA ASP A 142 14.77 6.47 -0.23
C ASP A 142 13.98 5.60 0.75
N LEU A 143 12.76 6.03 1.12
CA LEU A 143 11.96 5.40 2.17
C LEU A 143 11.20 4.15 1.71
N VAL A 144 10.73 4.13 0.45
CA VAL A 144 9.91 3.04 -0.09
C VAL A 144 10.67 1.71 -0.14
N PRO A 145 11.93 1.64 -0.61
CA PRO A 145 12.72 0.41 -0.58
C PRO A 145 12.88 -0.13 0.84
N LEU A 146 13.22 0.73 1.80
CA LEU A 146 13.39 0.36 3.21
C LEU A 146 12.10 -0.18 3.83
N TYR A 147 10.96 0.43 3.49
CA TYR A 147 9.66 -0.06 3.93
C TYR A 147 9.33 -1.43 3.34
N ASN A 148 9.56 -1.62 2.03
CA ASN A 148 9.30 -2.89 1.36
C ASN A 148 10.19 -4.00 1.93
N ASP A 149 11.48 -3.73 2.14
CA ASP A 149 12.43 -4.66 2.76
C ASP A 149 12.06 -5.02 4.19
N ALA A 150 11.61 -4.03 4.97
CA ALA A 150 11.13 -4.29 6.33
C ALA A 150 9.85 -5.14 6.31
N ALA A 151 8.95 -4.91 5.35
CA ALA A 151 7.72 -5.68 5.19
C ALA A 151 8.00 -7.13 4.75
N THR A 152 8.93 -7.35 3.80
CA THR A 152 9.34 -8.69 3.38
C THR A 152 10.03 -9.44 4.51
N LYS A 153 10.95 -8.79 5.25
CA LYS A 153 11.60 -9.37 6.43
C LYS A 153 10.60 -9.75 7.53
N LYS A 154 9.58 -8.91 7.78
CA LYS A 154 8.51 -9.23 8.74
C LYS A 154 7.70 -10.46 8.31
N ARG A 155 7.36 -10.56 7.01
CA ARG A 155 6.66 -11.74 6.46
C ARG A 155 7.52 -13.00 6.52
N ALA A 156 8.81 -12.90 6.22
CA ALA A 156 9.73 -14.03 6.29
C ALA A 156 10.01 -14.50 7.73
N ALA A 157 9.99 -13.59 8.70
CA ALA A 157 10.21 -13.91 10.12
C ALA A 157 8.96 -14.43 10.83
N THR A 158 7.77 -14.28 10.22
CA THR A 158 6.54 -14.84 10.76
C THR A 158 6.36 -16.23 10.14
N PRO A 159 6.44 -17.34 10.89
CA PRO A 159 6.08 -18.64 10.34
C PRO A 159 4.64 -18.54 9.81
N LEU A 160 4.37 -19.16 8.65
CA LEU A 160 3.01 -19.26 8.11
C LEU A 160 2.09 -19.68 9.25
N SER A 161 1.12 -18.84 9.58
CA SER A 161 0.17 -19.16 10.63
C SER A 161 -0.58 -20.42 10.20
N GLU A 162 -0.93 -21.28 11.14
CA GLU A 162 -1.82 -22.43 10.89
C GLU A 162 -3.13 -21.98 10.19
N ALA A 163 -3.53 -20.72 10.39
CA ALA A 163 -4.65 -20.08 9.68
C ALA A 163 -4.37 -19.82 8.20
N ASP A 164 -3.14 -19.44 7.84
CA ASP A 164 -2.72 -19.21 6.45
C ASP A 164 -2.57 -20.53 5.69
N GLU A 165 -2.08 -21.58 6.36
CA GLU A 165 -2.03 -22.94 5.81
C GLU A 165 -3.44 -23.49 5.58
N LYS A 166 -4.34 -23.35 6.57
CA LYS A 166 -5.76 -23.73 6.43
C LYS A 166 -6.44 -22.95 5.31
N ALA A 167 -6.19 -21.64 5.19
CA ALA A 167 -6.73 -20.83 4.10
C ALA A 167 -6.21 -21.27 2.73
N ALA A 168 -4.92 -21.62 2.61
CA ALA A 168 -4.33 -22.17 1.40
C ALA A 168 -4.93 -23.53 1.04
N SER A 169 -5.11 -24.42 2.02
CA SER A 169 -5.76 -25.73 1.82
C SER A 169 -7.23 -25.59 1.40
N ILE A 170 -8.00 -24.70 2.03
CA ILE A 170 -9.41 -24.44 1.66
C ILE A 170 -9.48 -23.89 0.23
N LYS A 171 -8.59 -22.96 -0.13
CA LYS A 171 -8.51 -22.42 -1.49
C LYS A 171 -8.22 -23.53 -2.51
N PHE A 172 -7.25 -24.39 -2.21
CA PHE A 172 -6.90 -25.53 -3.05
C PHE A 172 -8.08 -26.50 -3.23
N ILE A 173 -8.77 -26.87 -2.15
CA ILE A 173 -9.96 -27.76 -2.21
C ILE A 173 -11.07 -27.12 -3.04
N ARG A 174 -11.35 -25.81 -2.85
CA ARG A 174 -12.35 -25.07 -3.62
C ARG A 174 -12.02 -25.06 -5.11
N GLU A 175 -10.76 -24.80 -5.46
CA GLU A 175 -10.30 -24.77 -6.85
C GLU A 175 -10.43 -26.15 -7.51
N GLN A 176 -10.02 -27.21 -6.82
CA GLN A 176 -10.19 -28.58 -7.28
C GLN A 176 -11.66 -29.00 -7.44
N ALA A 177 -12.53 -28.55 -6.54
CA ALA A 177 -13.98 -28.79 -6.64
C ALA A 177 -14.61 -28.05 -7.84
N MET A 178 -14.18 -26.81 -8.09
CA MET A 178 -14.64 -26.01 -9.24
C MET A 178 -14.22 -26.64 -10.58
N LEU A 179 -13.03 -27.24 -10.65
CA LEU A 179 -12.54 -27.94 -11.84
C LEU A 179 -13.33 -29.25 -12.10
N ARG A 180 -13.76 -29.95 -11.05
CA ARG A 180 -14.53 -31.22 -11.16
C ARG A 180 -16.03 -31.04 -11.39
N GLY A 181 -16.57 -29.83 -11.22
CA GLY A 181 -18.01 -29.55 -11.32
C GLY A 181 -18.59 -29.54 -12.74
N LYS A 182 -17.77 -29.55 -13.80
CA LYS A 182 -18.26 -29.55 -15.19
C LYS A 182 -18.63 -30.97 -15.63
N ARG A 183 -19.79 -31.44 -15.15
CA ARG A 183 -20.37 -32.72 -15.57
C ARG A 183 -20.65 -32.69 -17.07
N LYS A 184 -20.03 -33.63 -17.77
CA LYS A 184 -20.32 -34.03 -19.14
C LYS A 184 -21.76 -34.54 -19.19
N SER A 185 -22.68 -33.71 -19.67
CA SER A 185 -24.04 -34.13 -20.00
C SER A 185 -23.93 -34.98 -21.26
N LEU A 186 -23.86 -36.30 -21.09
CA LEU A 186 -24.01 -37.26 -22.17
C LEU A 186 -25.51 -37.45 -22.39
N GLU A 187 -26.13 -36.60 -23.19
CA GLU A 187 -27.40 -36.93 -23.83
C GLU A 187 -27.30 -36.51 -25.30
N SER A 188 -27.56 -37.48 -26.16
CA SER A 188 -27.50 -37.41 -27.61
C SER A 188 -28.29 -36.23 -28.17
N SER A 189 -27.65 -35.37 -28.96
CA SER A 189 -28.35 -34.62 -29.99
C SER A 189 -27.39 -34.34 -31.14
N ASP A 190 -27.71 -34.96 -32.27
CA ASP A 190 -27.22 -34.66 -33.60
C ASP A 190 -27.33 -33.15 -33.89
N GLY A 191 -26.29 -32.58 -34.50
CA GLY A 191 -26.15 -31.14 -34.66
C GLY A 191 -24.73 -30.70 -34.96
N SER A 192 -24.39 -30.73 -36.24
CA SER A 192 -23.16 -30.23 -36.88
C SER A 192 -22.62 -28.93 -36.30
N ASP A 193 -21.33 -28.91 -35.91
CA ASP A 193 -20.51 -27.70 -36.01
C ASP A 193 -19.03 -28.04 -36.27
N VAL A 194 -18.65 -27.91 -37.55
CA VAL A 194 -17.30 -28.03 -38.07
C VAL A 194 -16.52 -26.76 -37.73
N GLY A 195 -16.16 -26.59 -36.46
CA GLY A 195 -15.33 -25.45 -36.00
C GLY A 195 -14.45 -25.72 -34.77
N GLY A 196 -14.69 -26.79 -34.02
CA GLY A 196 -14.07 -27.02 -32.70
C GLY A 196 -12.80 -27.87 -32.66
N LEU A 197 -12.47 -28.61 -33.73
CA LEU A 197 -11.45 -29.67 -33.67
C LEU A 197 -10.02 -29.15 -33.41
N SER A 198 -9.62 -28.01 -33.97
CA SER A 198 -8.24 -27.50 -33.81
C SER A 198 -7.96 -26.98 -32.39
N LYS A 199 -8.88 -26.25 -31.77
CA LYS A 199 -8.66 -25.68 -30.43
C LYS A 199 -8.68 -26.76 -29.34
N ASN A 200 -9.56 -27.75 -29.48
CA ASN A 200 -9.61 -28.89 -28.57
C ASN A 200 -8.34 -29.75 -28.66
N LYS A 201 -7.74 -29.88 -29.86
CA LYS A 201 -6.46 -30.56 -30.04
C LYS A 201 -5.30 -29.88 -29.31
N PHE A 202 -5.20 -28.55 -29.39
CA PHE A 202 -4.16 -27.81 -28.66
C PHE A 202 -4.31 -27.90 -27.13
N ILE A 203 -5.55 -27.93 -26.63
CA ILE A 203 -5.81 -28.07 -25.19
C ILE A 203 -5.48 -29.48 -24.71
N LEU A 204 -5.84 -30.52 -25.47
CA LEU A 204 -5.43 -31.89 -25.14
C LEU A 204 -3.91 -32.04 -25.17
N GLU A 205 -3.26 -31.51 -26.20
CA GLU A 205 -1.80 -31.60 -26.34
C GLU A 205 -1.05 -30.85 -25.21
N ALA A 206 -1.61 -29.74 -24.72
CA ALA A 206 -1.06 -29.04 -23.56
C ALA A 206 -1.25 -29.85 -22.26
N GLN A 207 -2.39 -30.50 -22.08
CA GLN A 207 -2.64 -31.36 -20.92
C GLN A 207 -1.79 -32.63 -20.96
N ASP A 208 -1.59 -33.23 -22.13
CA ASP A 208 -0.73 -34.41 -22.30
C ASP A 208 0.73 -34.07 -21.98
N LYS A 209 1.21 -32.91 -22.42
CA LYS A 209 2.56 -32.40 -22.07
C LYS A 209 2.70 -32.13 -20.58
N GLU A 210 1.68 -31.58 -19.93
CA GLU A 210 1.69 -31.35 -18.48
C GLU A 210 1.75 -32.67 -17.69
N VAL A 211 0.98 -33.67 -18.11
CA VAL A 211 0.99 -35.02 -17.52
C VAL A 211 2.33 -35.71 -17.72
N GLU A 212 2.96 -35.53 -18.89
CA GLU A 212 4.28 -36.10 -19.18
C GLU A 212 5.37 -35.49 -18.30
N LEU A 213 5.38 -34.16 -18.14
CA LEU A 213 6.32 -33.48 -17.24
C LEU A 213 6.14 -33.90 -15.77
N GLU A 214 4.90 -34.15 -15.34
CA GLU A 214 4.64 -34.65 -13.98
C GLU A 214 5.12 -36.09 -13.79
N LYS A 215 4.95 -36.95 -14.80
CA LYS A 215 5.49 -38.32 -14.81
C LYS A 215 7.02 -38.32 -14.77
N GLU A 216 7.68 -37.47 -15.54
CA GLU A 216 9.14 -37.34 -15.52
C GLU A 216 9.65 -36.86 -14.15
N ARG A 217 8.95 -35.89 -13.54
CA ARG A 217 9.28 -35.42 -12.19
C ARG A 217 9.16 -36.54 -11.15
N LEU A 218 8.11 -37.38 -11.25
CA LEU A 218 7.94 -38.53 -10.38
C LEU A 218 9.01 -39.60 -10.62
N ALA A 219 9.37 -39.86 -11.88
CA ALA A 219 10.44 -40.79 -12.25
C ALA A 219 11.80 -40.31 -11.72
N PHE A 220 12.10 -39.01 -11.84
CA PHE A 220 13.32 -38.43 -11.28
C PHE A 220 13.35 -38.56 -9.75
N LYS A 221 12.22 -38.30 -9.08
CA LYS A 221 12.13 -38.46 -7.62
C LYS A 221 12.31 -39.92 -7.20
N LYS A 222 11.75 -40.88 -7.95
CA LYS A 222 11.93 -42.31 -7.72
C LYS A 222 13.39 -42.72 -7.92
N LEU A 223 14.02 -42.30 -9.02
CA LEU A 223 15.41 -42.64 -9.35
C LEU A 223 16.39 -42.02 -8.35
N LYS A 224 16.12 -40.80 -7.86
CA LYS A 224 16.89 -40.19 -6.78
C LYS A 224 16.81 -41.02 -5.49
N PHE A 225 15.61 -41.47 -5.13
CA PHE A 225 15.41 -42.30 -3.94
C PHE A 225 16.06 -43.69 -4.07
N GLU A 226 15.99 -44.29 -5.26
CA GLU A 226 16.60 -45.58 -5.56
C GLU A 226 18.13 -45.51 -5.50
N ARG A 227 18.74 -44.44 -6.03
CA ARG A 227 20.17 -44.17 -5.89
C ARG A 227 20.58 -43.99 -4.43
N GLU A 228 19.78 -43.27 -3.63
CA GLU A 228 20.04 -43.08 -2.20
C GLU A 228 19.97 -44.40 -1.42
N MET A 229 19.06 -45.30 -1.81
CA MET A 229 18.96 -46.64 -1.21
C MET A 229 20.15 -47.53 -1.58
N GLU A 230 20.58 -47.49 -2.83
CA GLU A 230 21.75 -48.24 -3.31
C GLU A 230 23.04 -47.75 -2.63
N GLU A 231 23.18 -46.44 -2.41
CA GLU A 231 24.31 -45.86 -1.68
C GLU A 231 24.34 -46.32 -0.21
N ARG A 232 23.17 -46.36 0.46
CA ARG A 232 23.06 -46.95 1.81
C ARG A 232 23.31 -48.46 1.85
N GLU A 233 23.09 -49.16 0.76
CA GLU A 233 23.38 -50.59 0.66
C GLU A 233 24.87 -50.83 0.44
N LYS A 234 25.53 -50.02 -0.40
CA LYS A 234 26.98 -50.03 -0.57
C LYS A 234 27.73 -49.69 0.72
N ASP A 235 27.26 -48.69 1.47
CA ASP A 235 27.85 -48.34 2.79
C ASP A 235 27.71 -49.46 3.84
N ARG A 236 26.63 -50.26 3.75
CA ARG A 236 26.47 -51.44 4.61
C ARG A 236 27.38 -52.59 4.19
N ALA A 237 27.50 -52.84 2.89
CA ALA A 237 28.37 -53.87 2.33
C ALA A 237 29.86 -53.56 2.57
N GLU A 238 30.28 -52.29 2.47
CA GLU A 238 31.65 -51.86 2.76
C GLU A 238 32.04 -52.13 4.22
N ARG A 239 31.13 -51.86 5.16
CA ARG A 239 31.32 -52.19 6.59
C ARG A 239 31.33 -53.69 6.90
N GLU A 240 30.79 -54.52 6.02
CA GLU A 240 30.88 -55.97 6.14
C GLU A 240 32.17 -56.51 5.51
N LEU A 241 32.65 -55.89 4.43
CA LEU A 241 33.93 -56.20 3.81
C LEU A 241 35.12 -55.84 4.70
N GLU A 242 35.07 -54.71 5.43
CA GLU A 242 36.13 -54.28 6.35
C GLU A 242 36.24 -55.20 7.60
N ARG A 243 35.22 -56.03 7.85
CA ARG A 243 35.19 -56.97 8.99
C ARG A 243 35.60 -58.40 8.63
N GLN A 244 35.88 -58.68 7.35
CA GLN A 244 36.48 -59.94 6.88
C GLN A 244 37.97 -59.76 6.62
#